data_AF-A0A4P9YVW8-F1
#
_entry.id   AF-A0A4P9YVW8-F1
#
_cell.length_a   1.000
_cell.length_b   1.000
_cell.length_c   1.000
_cell.angle_alpha   90.00
_cell.angle_beta   90.00
_cell.angle_gamma   90.00
#
_symmetry.space_group_name_H-M   'P 1'
#
loop_
_entity.id
_entity.type
_entity.pdbx_description
1 polymer ?
#
loop_
_entity_poly.entity_id
_entity_poly.type
_entity_poly.pdbx_seq_one_letter_code
_entity_poly.pdbx_strand_id
1 'polypeptide(L)'
;HAEQQRVIDTLMQQYIPGEVVLFSWTAWLTEFMEEQRSDHAREVQPQHSMTATWPADQIVHGPPMVDRKSTFVAHLAAIHSAEDRDRVVSTLLMDRKIARATHNISAYRVPRDVLVAIAASIMLILRAYAIDCDDDGETAAGGRLLHLLQIVDAQNVVVVVSRWYGGIQLGPDRFKHINNVARQLLDAHGYIKDAGGKPSASKRSKNNK
;
A
#
# COMPACT_ATOMS: atom_id res chain seq x y z
N HIS A 1 21.86 22.67 7.34
CA HIS A 1 22.54 23.92 7.79
C HIS A 1 22.14 25.14 6.97
N ALA A 2 22.45 25.26 5.68
CA ALA A 2 22.11 26.47 4.88
C ALA A 2 20.59 26.70 4.75
N GLU A 3 19.82 25.63 4.56
CA GLU A 3 18.37 25.69 4.37
C GLU A 3 17.61 25.97 5.67
N GLN A 4 18.06 25.38 6.78
CA GLN A 4 17.54 25.70 8.12
C GLN A 4 17.71 27.17 8.45
N GLN A 5 18.85 27.76 8.10
CA GLN A 5 19.10 29.18 8.31
C GLN A 5 18.14 30.05 7.48
N ARG A 6 17.88 29.68 6.22
CA ARG A 6 16.94 30.38 5.33
C ARG A 6 15.51 30.40 5.89
N VAL A 7 15.05 29.28 6.43
CA VAL A 7 13.73 29.16 7.07
C VAL A 7 13.62 30.09 8.27
N ILE A 8 14.63 30.07 9.15
CA ILE A 8 14.68 30.94 10.33
C ILE A 8 14.66 32.42 9.92
N ASP A 9 15.49 32.80 8.95
CA ASP A 9 15.59 34.18 8.49
C ASP A 9 14.26 34.69 7.91
N THR A 10 13.51 33.83 7.21
CA THR A 10 12.22 34.19 6.60
C THR A 10 11.11 34.33 7.64
N LEU A 11 11.06 33.43 8.64
CA LEU A 11 10.11 33.55 9.75
C LEU A 11 10.36 34.82 10.58
N MET A 12 11.63 35.16 10.82
CA MET A 12 12.01 36.37 11.56
C MET A 12 11.70 37.66 10.80
N GLN A 13 11.73 37.67 9.47
CA GLN A 13 11.30 38.83 8.68
C GLN A 13 9.80 39.10 8.76
N GLN A 14 8.98 38.06 9.02
CA GLN A 14 7.54 38.19 9.22
C GLN A 14 7.16 38.50 10.67
N TYR A 15 8.13 38.57 11.58
CA TYR A 15 7.88 38.86 12.99
C TYR A 15 7.69 40.36 13.22
N ILE A 16 6.54 40.73 13.77
CA ILE A 16 6.24 42.09 14.22
C ILE A 16 6.03 42.04 15.74
N PRO A 17 6.81 42.79 16.55
CA PRO A 17 6.66 42.82 17.99
C PRO A 17 5.24 43.21 18.42
N GLY A 18 4.59 42.34 19.18
CA GLY A 18 3.22 42.56 19.70
C GLY A 18 2.10 41.90 18.90
N GLU A 19 2.40 41.29 17.75
CA GLU A 19 1.42 40.54 16.95
C GLU A 19 1.52 39.03 17.17
N VAL A 20 0.39 38.32 17.01
CA VAL A 20 0.34 36.86 17.09
C VAL A 20 0.72 36.27 15.74
N VAL A 21 1.89 35.64 15.66
CA VAL A 21 2.45 35.08 14.42
C VAL A 21 2.16 33.59 14.21
N LEU A 22 1.49 32.93 15.17
CA LEU A 22 1.34 31.47 15.15
C LEU A 22 0.65 30.98 13.87
N PHE A 23 -0.48 31.59 13.49
CA PHE A 23 -1.26 31.14 12.33
C PHE A 23 -0.53 31.41 11.01
N SER A 24 0.08 32.59 10.86
CA SER A 24 0.84 32.95 9.66
C SER A 24 2.06 32.05 9.47
N TRP A 25 2.79 31.76 10.54
CA TRP A 25 3.94 30.85 10.50
C TRP A 25 3.52 29.42 10.21
N THR A 26 2.43 28.92 10.80
CA THR A 26 1.94 27.57 10.50
C THR A 26 1.46 27.44 9.06
N ALA A 27 0.78 28.46 8.52
CA ALA A 27 0.34 28.47 7.13
C ALA A 27 1.54 28.49 6.19
N TRP A 28 2.50 29.38 6.42
CA TRP A 28 3.71 29.49 5.62
C TRP A 28 4.57 28.23 5.68
N LEU A 29 4.75 27.62 6.86
CA LEU A 29 5.49 26.36 6.97
C LEU A 29 4.77 25.21 6.26
N THR A 30 3.44 25.19 6.28
CA THR A 30 2.65 24.17 5.55
C THR A 30 2.85 24.33 4.05
N GLU A 31 2.74 25.55 3.54
CA GLU A 31 2.99 25.89 2.13
C GLU A 31 4.44 25.59 1.73
N PHE A 32 5.42 26.01 2.52
CA PHE A 32 6.84 25.74 2.29
C PHE A 32 7.13 24.23 2.25
N MET A 33 6.56 23.43 3.16
CA MET A 33 6.72 21.97 3.13
C MET A 33 6.00 21.33 1.94
N GLU A 34 4.84 21.85 1.52
CA GLU A 34 4.12 21.39 0.33
C GLU A 34 4.86 21.75 -0.96
N GLU A 35 5.53 22.90 -1.01
CA GLU A 35 6.44 23.30 -2.07
C GLU A 35 7.66 22.40 -2.11
N GLN A 36 8.32 22.12 -0.98
CA GLN A 36 9.43 21.16 -0.94
C GLN A 36 9.00 19.75 -1.35
N ARG A 37 7.78 19.34 -0.96
CA ARG A 37 7.19 18.06 -1.39
C ARG A 37 6.85 18.07 -2.88
N SER A 38 6.38 19.19 -3.42
CA SER A 38 6.06 19.36 -4.85
C SER A 38 7.31 19.49 -5.70
N ASP A 39 8.38 20.11 -5.20
CA ASP A 39 9.65 20.23 -5.90
C ASP A 39 10.39 18.89 -5.87
N HIS A 40 10.37 18.15 -4.75
CA HIS A 40 10.77 16.74 -4.77
C HIS A 40 9.88 15.90 -5.71
N ALA A 41 8.57 16.15 -5.77
CA ALA A 41 7.69 15.45 -6.71
C ALA A 41 7.84 15.91 -8.17
N ARG A 42 8.39 17.10 -8.43
CA ARG A 42 8.67 17.66 -9.77
C ARG A 42 10.09 17.33 -10.23
N GLU A 43 11.05 17.15 -9.33
CA GLU A 43 12.36 16.55 -9.64
C GLU A 43 12.21 15.04 -9.92
N VAL A 44 11.20 14.41 -9.32
CA VAL A 44 10.59 13.17 -9.84
C VAL A 44 9.68 13.51 -11.03
N GLN A 45 10.24 14.14 -12.07
CA GLN A 45 9.71 13.91 -13.41
C GLN A 45 9.77 12.40 -13.65
N PRO A 46 8.73 11.77 -14.21
CA PRO A 46 8.89 10.44 -14.76
C PRO A 46 9.77 10.62 -16.00
N GLN A 47 11.08 10.70 -15.80
CA GLN A 47 11.96 9.96 -16.68
C GLN A 47 11.31 8.59 -16.76
N HIS A 48 10.85 8.22 -17.95
CA HIS A 48 10.56 6.84 -18.31
C HIS A 48 11.86 6.04 -18.10
N SER A 49 12.26 5.86 -16.85
CA SER A 49 13.08 4.76 -16.44
C SER A 49 12.16 3.58 -16.66
N MET A 50 12.50 2.75 -17.63
CA MET A 50 11.93 1.43 -17.74
C MET A 50 12.20 0.73 -16.40
N THR A 51 11.31 0.89 -15.45
CA THR A 51 11.36 0.16 -14.19
C THR A 51 11.20 -1.29 -14.62
N ALA A 52 12.29 -2.05 -14.48
CA ALA A 52 12.29 -3.46 -14.80
C ALA A 52 11.04 -4.09 -14.18
N THR A 53 10.27 -4.79 -15.02
CA THR A 53 9.06 -5.48 -14.60
C THR A 53 9.37 -6.39 -13.42
N TRP A 54 8.42 -6.51 -12.50
CA TRP A 54 8.54 -7.52 -11.45
C TRP A 54 8.55 -8.91 -12.08
N PRO A 55 9.41 -9.85 -11.64
CA PRO A 55 9.43 -11.20 -12.17
C PRO A 55 8.08 -11.90 -11.94
N ALA A 56 7.43 -12.34 -13.02
CA ALA A 56 6.07 -12.89 -12.94
C ALA A 56 6.00 -14.18 -12.11
N ASP A 57 7.08 -14.95 -12.06
CA ASP A 57 7.23 -16.16 -11.23
C ASP A 57 7.28 -15.86 -9.72
N GLN A 58 7.57 -14.60 -9.34
CA GLN A 58 7.55 -14.14 -7.94
C GLN A 58 6.18 -13.61 -7.52
N ILE A 59 5.21 -13.56 -8.45
CA ILE A 59 3.83 -13.20 -8.16
C ILE A 59 3.04 -14.47 -7.96
N VAL A 60 2.54 -14.66 -6.75
CA VAL A 60 1.72 -15.80 -6.38
C VAL A 60 0.26 -15.49 -6.68
N HIS A 61 -0.41 -16.42 -7.36
CA HIS A 61 -1.83 -16.32 -7.70
C HIS A 61 -2.64 -17.28 -6.82
N GLY A 62 -3.70 -16.78 -6.18
CA GLY A 62 -4.66 -17.58 -5.44
C GLY A 62 -5.67 -18.31 -6.34
N PRO A 63 -6.40 -19.30 -5.80
CA PRO A 63 -7.48 -19.94 -6.54
C PRO A 63 -8.64 -18.97 -6.81
N PRO A 64 -9.34 -19.10 -7.95
CA PRO A 64 -10.50 -18.27 -8.23
C PRO A 64 -11.67 -18.61 -7.30
N MET A 65 -12.29 -17.57 -6.76
CA MET A 65 -13.54 -17.64 -6.00
C MET A 65 -14.67 -17.05 -6.85
N VAL A 66 -15.79 -17.77 -6.96
CA VAL A 66 -16.92 -17.35 -7.80
C VAL A 66 -18.19 -17.23 -6.97
N ASP A 67 -18.90 -16.11 -7.10
CA ASP A 67 -20.25 -15.88 -6.55
C ASP A 67 -21.07 -15.09 -7.56
N ARG A 68 -22.27 -15.59 -7.92
CA ARG A 68 -23.21 -14.91 -8.82
C ARG A 68 -22.52 -14.39 -10.10
N LYS A 69 -21.74 -15.27 -10.74
CA LYS A 69 -20.90 -15.03 -11.93
C LYS A 69 -19.77 -14.01 -11.74
N SER A 70 -19.68 -13.33 -10.61
CA SER A 70 -18.52 -12.50 -10.29
C SER A 70 -17.37 -13.42 -9.86
N THR A 71 -16.17 -13.16 -10.36
CA THR A 71 -14.96 -13.93 -10.03
C THR A 71 -13.98 -13.03 -9.29
N PHE A 72 -13.32 -13.58 -8.28
CA PHE A 72 -12.32 -12.91 -7.46
C PHE A 72 -11.04 -13.76 -7.44
N VAL A 73 -9.90 -13.13 -7.69
CA VAL A 73 -8.58 -13.77 -7.59
C VAL A 73 -7.67 -12.84 -6.82
N ALA A 74 -7.00 -13.37 -5.79
CA ALA A 74 -5.94 -12.64 -5.10
C ALA A 74 -4.59 -12.92 -5.75
N HIS A 75 -3.73 -11.92 -5.73
CA HIS A 75 -2.35 -11.91 -6.18
C HIS A 75 -1.49 -11.38 -5.04
N LEU A 76 -0.33 -11.99 -4.82
CA LEU A 76 0.56 -11.64 -3.73
C LEU A 76 2.00 -11.60 -4.23
N ALA A 77 2.76 -10.60 -3.80
CA ALA A 77 4.20 -10.55 -3.99
C ALA A 77 4.88 -9.99 -2.74
N ALA A 78 6.07 -10.51 -2.42
CA ALA A 78 6.92 -9.96 -1.39
C ALA A 78 7.57 -8.68 -1.92
N ILE A 79 7.51 -7.60 -1.15
CA ILE A 79 8.02 -6.28 -1.55
C ILE A 79 8.72 -5.56 -0.39
N HIS A 80 9.58 -4.60 -0.73
CA HIS A 80 10.42 -3.85 0.21
C HIS A 80 10.36 -2.33 0.01
N SER A 81 9.66 -1.82 -1.00
CA SER A 81 9.40 -0.39 -1.18
C SER A 81 8.03 -0.11 -1.81
N ALA A 82 7.65 1.16 -1.87
CA ALA A 82 6.46 1.58 -2.61
C ALA A 82 6.64 1.39 -4.14
N GLU A 83 7.86 1.55 -4.66
CA GLU A 83 8.12 1.34 -6.10
C GLU A 83 7.98 -0.13 -6.49
N ASP A 84 8.30 -1.06 -5.57
CA ASP A 84 8.06 -2.49 -5.77
C ASP A 84 6.57 -2.78 -6.01
N ARG A 85 5.67 -2.11 -5.28
CA ARG A 85 4.22 -2.22 -5.50
C ARG A 85 3.88 -1.84 -6.94
N ASP A 86 4.39 -0.71 -7.42
CA ASP A 86 4.08 -0.21 -8.77
C ASP A 86 4.60 -1.17 -9.84
N ARG A 87 5.78 -1.75 -9.64
CA ARG A 87 6.34 -2.79 -10.51
C ARG A 87 5.50 -4.06 -10.54
N VAL A 88 5.03 -4.53 -9.38
CA VAL A 88 4.15 -5.72 -9.28
C VAL A 88 2.82 -5.47 -10.00
N VAL A 89 2.17 -4.33 -9.75
CA VAL A 89 0.91 -3.96 -10.40
C VAL A 89 1.11 -3.83 -11.91
N SER A 90 2.20 -3.18 -12.35
CA SER A 90 2.53 -3.07 -13.77
C SER A 90 2.70 -4.43 -14.43
N THR A 91 3.45 -5.36 -13.82
CA THR A 91 3.59 -6.74 -14.32
C THR A 91 2.24 -7.46 -14.40
N LEU A 92 1.39 -7.35 -13.36
CA LEU A 92 0.06 -7.95 -13.36
C LEU A 92 -0.81 -7.45 -14.51
N LEU A 93 -0.75 -6.15 -14.81
CA LEU A 93 -1.50 -5.53 -15.90
C LEU A 93 -0.95 -5.86 -17.30
N MET A 94 0.20 -6.51 -17.41
CA MET A 94 0.65 -7.09 -18.69
C MET A 94 -0.15 -8.35 -19.06
N ASP A 95 -0.71 -9.06 -18.07
CA ASP A 95 -1.66 -10.14 -18.34
C ASP A 95 -3.01 -9.54 -18.78
N ARG A 96 -3.38 -9.79 -20.04
CA ARG A 96 -4.63 -9.30 -20.63
C ARG A 96 -5.88 -9.71 -19.86
N LYS A 97 -5.86 -10.85 -19.17
CA LYS A 97 -7.01 -11.29 -18.36
C LYS A 97 -7.19 -10.40 -17.13
N ILE A 98 -6.09 -10.06 -16.47
CA ILE A 98 -6.04 -9.22 -15.26
C ILE A 98 -6.30 -7.76 -15.61
N ALA A 99 -5.68 -7.26 -16.69
CA ALA A 99 -5.92 -5.90 -17.20
C ALA A 99 -7.39 -5.66 -17.59
N ARG A 100 -8.13 -6.72 -17.94
CA ARG A 100 -9.57 -6.68 -18.26
C ARG A 100 -10.47 -6.99 -17.06
N ALA A 101 -9.92 -7.17 -15.87
CA ALA A 101 -10.72 -7.22 -14.65
C ALA A 101 -11.51 -5.91 -14.50
N THR A 102 -12.66 -5.99 -13.87
CA THR A 102 -13.47 -4.82 -13.58
C THR A 102 -12.78 -3.91 -12.56
N HIS A 103 -12.09 -4.53 -11.59
CA HIS A 103 -11.31 -3.85 -10.56
C HIS A 103 -10.06 -4.68 -10.21
N ASN A 104 -8.92 -4.04 -10.02
CA ASN A 104 -7.65 -4.57 -9.54
C ASN A 104 -7.25 -3.85 -8.25
N ILE A 105 -7.98 -4.15 -7.19
CA ILE A 105 -7.85 -3.49 -5.88
C ILE A 105 -6.50 -3.86 -5.27
N SER A 106 -5.72 -2.89 -4.79
CA SER A 106 -4.40 -3.16 -4.21
C SER A 106 -4.22 -2.55 -2.82
N ALA A 107 -3.42 -3.20 -1.99
CA ALA A 107 -2.91 -2.65 -0.74
C ALA A 107 -1.55 -3.23 -0.42
N TYR A 108 -0.70 -2.45 0.24
CA TYR A 108 0.59 -2.93 0.69
C TYR A 108 0.97 -2.41 2.07
N ARG A 109 1.92 -3.11 2.70
CA ARG A 109 2.50 -2.69 3.98
C ARG A 109 3.98 -3.02 4.04
N VAL A 110 4.81 -2.00 3.93
CA VAL A 110 6.27 -2.12 3.98
C VAL A 110 6.81 -1.38 5.20
N PRO A 111 7.46 -2.08 6.14
CA PRO A 111 7.97 -1.44 7.33
C PRO A 111 9.24 -0.60 7.04
N ARG A 112 9.29 0.62 7.56
CA ARG A 112 10.36 1.63 7.32
C ARG A 112 10.88 2.19 8.63
N ASP A 113 12.19 2.37 8.73
CA ASP A 113 12.80 3.02 9.88
C ASP A 113 12.83 4.53 9.67
N VAL A 114 12.35 5.27 10.66
CA VAL A 114 12.32 6.74 10.65
C VAL A 114 13.19 7.24 11.79
N LEU A 115 14.14 8.10 11.45
CA LEU A 115 14.99 8.76 12.43
C LEU A 115 14.29 10.03 12.92
N VAL A 116 14.00 10.08 14.22
CA VAL A 116 13.34 11.22 14.86
C VAL A 116 14.29 11.84 15.86
N ALA A 117 14.55 13.13 15.71
CA ALA A 117 15.30 13.90 16.69
C ALA A 117 14.41 14.17 17.91
N ILE A 118 14.81 13.69 19.09
CA ILE A 118 14.10 13.97 20.35
C ILE A 118 14.80 15.03 21.20
N ALA A 119 16.08 15.31 20.92
CA ALA A 119 16.84 16.44 21.45
C ALA A 119 17.99 16.77 20.47
N ALA A 120 18.68 17.89 20.68
CA ALA A 120 19.75 18.39 19.79
C ALA A 120 20.83 17.35 19.44
N SER A 121 21.10 16.39 20.34
CA SER A 121 22.10 15.33 20.14
C SER A 121 21.53 13.91 20.29
N ILE A 122 20.20 13.75 20.38
CA ILE A 122 19.57 12.44 20.62
C ILE A 122 18.63 12.11 19.46
N MET A 123 18.99 11.03 18.75
CA MET A 123 18.21 10.46 17.66
C MET A 123 17.58 9.15 18.13
N LEU A 124 16.30 8.96 17.80
CA LEU A 124 15.55 7.74 18.05
C LEU A 124 15.14 7.13 16.72
N ILE A 125 15.37 5.82 16.54
CA ILE A 125 14.85 5.07 15.41
C ILE A 125 13.47 4.55 15.79
N LEU A 126 12.44 5.03 15.10
CA LEU A 126 11.07 4.53 15.23
C LEU A 126 10.73 3.66 14.04
N ARG A 127 10.08 2.52 14.31
CA ARG A 127 9.54 1.66 13.27
C ARG A 127 8.21 2.23 12.79
N ALA A 128 8.18 2.71 11.56
CA ALA A 128 7.00 3.14 10.85
C ALA A 128 6.65 2.15 9.73
N TYR A 129 5.60 2.44 8.98
CA TYR A 129 5.20 1.66 7.81
C TYR A 129 4.86 2.61 6.66
N ALA A 130 5.45 2.36 5.50
CA ALA A 130 4.89 2.82 4.24
C ALA A 130 3.67 1.94 3.93
N ILE A 131 2.51 2.57 3.91
CA ILE A 131 1.22 1.95 3.62
C ILE A 131 0.48 2.81 2.61
N ASP A 132 -0.18 2.16 1.67
CA ASP A 132 -1.07 2.79 0.70
C ASP A 132 -2.05 1.73 0.18
N CYS A 133 -3.12 2.18 -0.47
CA CYS A 133 -4.08 1.32 -1.12
C CYS A 133 -4.74 2.01 -2.32
N ASP A 134 -5.17 1.19 -3.28
CA ASP A 134 -5.94 1.62 -4.44
C ASP A 134 -7.23 0.80 -4.54
N ASP A 135 -8.36 1.49 -4.64
CA ASP A 135 -9.68 0.89 -4.80
C ASP A 135 -9.93 0.41 -6.24
N ASP A 136 -9.23 0.97 -7.24
CA ASP A 136 -9.47 0.79 -8.68
C ASP A 136 -10.97 0.85 -9.05
N GLY A 137 -11.68 1.86 -8.51
CA GLY A 137 -13.12 2.06 -8.74
C GLY A 137 -14.06 1.18 -7.90
N GLU A 138 -13.56 0.20 -7.14
CA GLU A 138 -14.33 -0.54 -6.14
C GLU A 138 -14.32 0.21 -4.81
N THR A 139 -15.13 1.26 -4.70
CA THR A 139 -15.10 2.19 -3.56
C THR A 139 -15.05 1.50 -2.19
N ALA A 140 -14.10 1.92 -1.36
CA ALA A 140 -13.78 1.44 -0.02
C ALA A 140 -13.19 0.02 0.07
N ALA A 141 -12.85 -0.64 -1.04
CA ALA A 141 -12.26 -1.98 -1.01
C ALA A 141 -10.78 -1.99 -0.63
N GLY A 142 -9.98 -1.07 -1.16
CA GLY A 142 -8.55 -0.91 -0.90
C GLY A 142 -8.28 -0.59 0.57
N GLY A 143 -9.03 0.34 1.17
CA GLY A 143 -8.92 0.63 2.60
C GLY A 143 -9.25 -0.58 3.49
N ARG A 144 -10.26 -1.38 3.10
CA ARG A 144 -10.61 -2.64 3.81
C ARG A 144 -9.53 -3.71 3.64
N LEU A 145 -8.91 -3.79 2.46
CA LEU A 145 -7.82 -4.70 2.17
C LEU A 145 -6.56 -4.32 2.95
N LEU A 146 -6.23 -3.03 3.02
CA LEU A 146 -5.14 -2.52 3.85
C LEU A 146 -5.39 -2.82 5.33
N HIS A 147 -6.62 -2.60 5.80
CA HIS A 147 -6.99 -2.92 7.17
C HIS A 147 -6.85 -4.43 7.48
N LEU A 148 -7.14 -5.30 6.52
CA LEU A 148 -6.85 -6.73 6.64
C LEU A 148 -5.36 -6.98 6.89
N LEU A 149 -4.46 -6.36 6.10
CA LEU A 149 -3.01 -6.50 6.27
C LEU A 149 -2.55 -6.05 7.67
N GLN A 150 -3.16 -4.99 8.21
CA GLN A 150 -2.88 -4.50 9.55
C GLN A 150 -3.32 -5.49 10.63
N ILE A 151 -4.55 -6.02 10.55
CA ILE A 151 -5.09 -6.95 11.57
C ILE A 151 -4.29 -8.25 11.63
N VAL A 152 -3.87 -8.77 10.47
CA VAL A 152 -3.09 -10.03 10.41
C VAL A 152 -1.58 -9.80 10.57
N ASP A 153 -1.16 -8.56 10.81
CA ASP A 153 0.23 -8.10 10.86
C ASP A 153 1.09 -8.58 9.67
N ALA A 154 0.51 -8.57 8.46
CA ALA A 154 1.24 -8.85 7.24
C ALA A 154 2.14 -7.66 6.88
N GLN A 155 3.41 -7.94 6.57
CA GLN A 155 4.45 -6.95 6.30
C GLN A 155 5.31 -7.39 5.11
N ASN A 156 6.00 -6.45 4.48
CA ASN A 156 6.82 -6.69 3.28
C ASN A 156 6.04 -7.40 2.17
N VAL A 157 4.79 -6.97 1.96
CA VAL A 157 3.88 -7.62 1.03
C VAL A 157 2.93 -6.63 0.39
N VAL A 158 2.63 -6.88 -0.88
CA VAL A 158 1.52 -6.30 -1.62
C VAL A 158 0.51 -7.40 -1.91
N VAL A 159 -0.77 -7.07 -1.76
CA VAL A 159 -1.88 -7.90 -2.22
C VAL A 159 -2.68 -7.11 -3.24
N VAL A 160 -2.94 -7.75 -4.39
CA VAL A 160 -3.86 -7.24 -5.42
C VAL A 160 -5.02 -8.23 -5.55
N VAL A 161 -6.26 -7.75 -5.52
CA VAL A 161 -7.44 -8.59 -5.74
C VAL A 161 -8.13 -8.15 -7.01
N SER A 162 -8.05 -9.00 -8.02
CA SER A 162 -8.73 -8.81 -9.30
C SER A 162 -10.16 -9.34 -9.21
N ARG A 163 -11.13 -8.48 -9.54
CA ARG A 163 -12.56 -8.80 -9.61
C ARG A 163 -13.05 -8.68 -11.05
N TRP A 164 -13.70 -9.73 -11.56
CA TRP A 164 -14.47 -9.67 -12.81
C TRP A 164 -15.96 -9.66 -12.47
N TYR A 165 -16.67 -8.59 -12.84
CA TYR A 165 -18.09 -8.44 -12.57
C TYR A 165 -18.96 -9.40 -13.40
N GLY A 166 -19.82 -10.14 -12.72
CA GLY A 166 -20.68 -11.15 -13.34
C GLY A 166 -22.03 -10.66 -13.88
N GLY A 167 -22.32 -9.35 -13.82
CA GLY A 167 -23.62 -8.79 -14.20
C GLY A 167 -24.66 -8.70 -13.07
N ILE A 168 -24.35 -9.22 -11.87
CA ILE A 168 -25.24 -9.19 -10.70
C ILE A 168 -24.58 -8.41 -9.57
N GLN A 169 -25.27 -7.44 -8.99
CA GLN A 169 -24.76 -6.68 -7.85
C GLN A 169 -24.70 -7.56 -6.59
N LEU A 170 -23.50 -7.72 -6.04
CA LEU A 170 -23.26 -8.52 -4.82
C LEU A 170 -23.51 -7.70 -3.55
N GLY A 171 -23.65 -6.38 -3.65
CA GLY A 171 -23.77 -5.51 -2.46
C GLY A 171 -22.56 -5.70 -1.52
N PRO A 172 -22.75 -5.72 -0.20
CA PRO A 172 -21.66 -5.88 0.76
C PRO A 172 -20.90 -7.21 0.68
N ASP A 173 -21.47 -8.26 0.10
CA ASP A 173 -20.83 -9.59 0.05
C ASP A 173 -19.54 -9.59 -0.76
N ARG A 174 -19.42 -8.72 -1.76
CA ARG A 174 -18.18 -8.58 -2.55
C ARG A 174 -16.96 -8.27 -1.68
N PHE A 175 -17.14 -7.43 -0.64
CA PHE A 175 -16.05 -7.07 0.26
C PHE A 175 -15.63 -8.25 1.15
N LYS A 176 -16.58 -9.12 1.51
CA LYS A 176 -16.25 -10.38 2.21
C LYS A 176 -15.40 -11.26 1.31
N HIS A 177 -15.77 -11.39 0.04
CA HIS A 177 -15.02 -12.21 -0.92
C HIS A 177 -13.62 -11.67 -1.16
N ILE A 178 -13.47 -10.35 -1.39
CA ILE A 178 -12.18 -9.66 -1.53
C ILE A 178 -11.26 -9.97 -0.34
N ASN A 179 -11.75 -9.77 0.88
CA ASN A 179 -10.96 -10.02 2.08
C ASN A 179 -10.67 -11.52 2.30
N ASN A 180 -11.61 -12.39 1.93
CA ASN A 180 -11.44 -13.83 2.11
C ASN A 180 -10.38 -14.41 1.16
N VAL A 181 -10.41 -14.05 -0.13
CA VAL A 181 -9.40 -14.53 -1.08
C VAL A 181 -8.01 -14.00 -0.72
N ALA A 182 -7.91 -12.75 -0.28
CA ALA A 182 -6.66 -12.17 0.20
C ALA A 182 -6.13 -12.87 1.45
N ARG A 183 -6.99 -13.07 2.47
CA ARG A 183 -6.63 -13.74 3.72
C ARG A 183 -6.17 -15.18 3.48
N GLN A 184 -6.88 -15.94 2.65
CA GLN A 184 -6.50 -17.32 2.32
C GLN A 184 -5.12 -17.38 1.67
N LEU A 185 -4.83 -16.44 0.77
CA LEU A 185 -3.53 -16.41 0.09
C LEU A 185 -2.40 -16.01 1.04
N LEU A 186 -2.63 -15.03 1.91
CA LEU A 186 -1.69 -14.61 2.96
C LEU A 186 -1.38 -15.76 3.92
N ASP A 187 -2.41 -16.47 4.39
CA ASP A 187 -2.30 -17.63 5.28
C ASP A 187 -1.47 -18.75 4.63
N ALA A 188 -1.81 -19.11 3.40
CA ALA A 188 -1.11 -20.15 2.63
C ALA A 188 0.39 -19.86 2.40
N HIS A 189 0.80 -18.58 2.48
CA HIS A 189 2.18 -18.15 2.28
C HIS A 189 2.86 -17.66 3.57
N GLY A 190 2.27 -17.95 4.74
CA GLY A 190 2.89 -17.73 6.04
C GLY A 190 2.91 -16.27 6.52
N TYR A 191 2.09 -15.40 5.93
CA TYR A 191 1.94 -14.01 6.39
C TYR A 191 1.01 -13.87 7.59
N ILE A 192 0.21 -14.90 7.90
CA ILE A 192 -0.66 -14.93 9.06
C ILE A 192 -0.05 -15.90 10.07
N LYS A 193 0.32 -15.39 11.24
CA LYS A 193 0.79 -16.22 12.35
C LYS A 193 -0.43 -16.65 13.16
N ASP A 194 -0.75 -17.94 13.16
CA ASP A 194 -1.75 -18.46 14.09
C ASP A 194 -1.34 -18.13 15.53
N ALA A 195 -2.28 -17.64 16.33
CA ALA A 195 -2.09 -17.37 17.76
C ALA A 195 -1.87 -18.64 18.63
N GLY A 196 -1.43 -19.74 18.02
CA GLY A 196 -1.11 -21.01 18.66
C GLY A 196 -0.51 -21.94 17.62
N GLY A 197 0.82 -22.06 17.63
CA GLY A 197 1.60 -22.81 16.64
C GLY A 197 1.14 -24.25 16.43
N LYS A 198 0.27 -24.46 15.44
CA LYS A 198 0.13 -25.73 14.75
C LYS A 198 0.26 -25.46 13.26
N PRO A 199 1.20 -26.08 12.55
CA PRO A 199 1.30 -25.93 11.10
C PRO A 199 -0.01 -26.44 10.48
N SER A 200 -0.68 -25.58 9.72
CA SER A 200 -1.89 -25.93 8.97
C SER A 200 -1.51 -26.93 7.86
N ALA A 201 -1.77 -28.21 8.14
CA ALA A 201 -1.58 -29.27 7.16
C ALA A 201 -2.53 -29.03 5.97
N SER A 202 -1.95 -28.82 4.80
CA SER A 202 -2.67 -28.70 3.53
C SER A 202 -3.53 -29.94 3.31
N LYS A 203 -4.85 -29.80 3.42
CA LYS A 203 -5.81 -30.85 3.02
C LYS A 203 -5.81 -30.95 1.50
N ARG A 204 -4.96 -31.82 0.98
CA ARG A 204 -4.98 -32.29 -0.41
C ARG A 204 -6.26 -33.11 -0.60
N SER A 205 -7.25 -32.53 -1.28
CA SER A 205 -8.49 -33.21 -1.69
C SER A 205 -8.14 -34.41 -2.58
N LYS A 206 -8.44 -35.63 -2.12
CA LYS A 206 -8.44 -36.83 -2.96
C LYS A 206 -9.72 -36.82 -3.80
N ASN A 207 -9.59 -36.55 -5.09
CA ASN A 207 -10.61 -36.94 -6.06
C ASN A 207 -10.64 -38.48 -6.12
N ASN A 208 -11.77 -39.07 -5.77
CA ASN A 208 -12.02 -40.49 -6.02
C ASN A 208 -12.62 -40.62 -7.42
N LYS A 209 -12.05 -41.57 -8.17
CA LYS A 209 -12.47 -41.98 -9.51
C LYS A 209 -13.58 -43.01 -9.42
#